data_AF-A0A7Z1B086-F1
#
_entry.id   AF-A0A7Z1B086-F1
#
_cell.length_a   1.000
_cell.length_b   1.000
_cell.length_c   1.000
_cell.angle_alpha   90.00
_cell.angle_beta   90.00
_cell.angle_gamma   90.00
#
_symmetry.space_group_name_H-M   'P 1'
#
loop_
_entity.id
_entity.type
_entity.pdbx_description
1 polymer ?
#
loop_
_entity_poly.entity_id
_entity_poly.type
_entity_poly.pdbx_seq_one_letter_code
_entity_poly.pdbx_strand_id
1 'polypeptide(L)' 'MGHKEPDLYGWIMTSALADEWPVVVWRRQETPDFVHFDMGMVDFLHRLTTGDLPENPASNDLVWGLRKPYIGWRATLT' A
#
# COMPACT_ATOMS: atom_id res chain seq x y z
N MET A 1 1.07 -27.31 -1.46
CA MET A 1 1.08 -26.00 -0.77
C MET A 1 1.30 -24.96 -1.86
N GLY A 2 0.25 -24.25 -2.28
CA GLY A 2 0.35 -23.35 -3.44
C GLY A 2 1.24 -22.15 -3.13
N HIS A 3 2.13 -21.79 -4.04
CA HIS A 3 2.88 -20.55 -3.96
C HIS A 3 1.88 -19.39 -3.87
N LYS A 4 1.85 -18.67 -2.75
CA LYS A 4 1.11 -17.41 -2.65
C LYS A 4 1.93 -16.37 -3.39
N GLU A 5 1.58 -16.11 -4.64
CA GLU A 5 2.17 -15.00 -5.37
C GLU A 5 1.76 -13.67 -4.71
N PRO A 6 2.67 -12.68 -4.67
CA PRO A 6 2.44 -11.44 -3.93
C PRO A 6 1.37 -10.56 -4.60
N ASP A 7 0.64 -9.79 -3.79
CA ASP A 7 -0.18 -8.69 -4.29
C ASP A 7 0.73 -7.61 -4.91
N LEU A 8 0.23 -6.91 -5.93
CA LEU A 8 0.96 -5.83 -6.60
C LEU A 8 0.33 -4.48 -6.27
N TYR A 9 1.16 -3.56 -5.77
CA TYR A 9 0.81 -2.16 -5.58
C TYR A 9 1.31 -1.37 -6.78
N GLY A 10 0.43 -0.57 -7.39
CA GLY A 10 0.71 0.27 -8.54
C GLY A 10 0.19 1.69 -8.34
N TRP A 11 0.67 2.60 -9.18
CA TRP A 11 0.32 4.01 -9.15
C TRP A 11 -0.17 4.48 -10.50
N ILE A 12 -1.23 5.28 -10.51
CA ILE A 12 -1.75 5.90 -11.72
C ILE A 12 -1.11 7.28 -11.83
N MET A 13 -0.21 7.47 -12.80
CA MET A 13 0.55 8.71 -12.97
C MET A 13 -0.32 9.83 -13.58
N THR A 14 -1.25 10.35 -12.79
CA THR A 14 -2.22 11.39 -13.18
C THR A 14 -1.63 12.80 -13.23
N SER A 15 -0.50 13.03 -12.55
CA SER A 15 0.13 14.35 -12.46
C SER A 15 1.67 14.27 -12.42
N ALA A 16 2.33 15.43 -12.38
CA ALA A 16 3.78 15.50 -12.21
C ALA A 16 4.25 15.24 -10.75
N LEU A 17 3.34 15.32 -9.78
CA LEU A 17 3.62 15.14 -8.36
C LEU A 17 3.25 13.71 -7.96
N ALA A 18 4.23 12.92 -7.52
CA ALA A 18 3.99 11.54 -7.10
C ALA A 18 2.97 11.41 -5.95
N ASP A 19 2.85 12.45 -5.13
CA ASP A 19 1.87 12.52 -4.04
C ASP A 19 0.43 12.79 -4.50
N GLU A 20 0.21 12.94 -5.80
CA GLU A 20 -1.12 13.05 -6.39
C GLU A 20 -1.49 11.80 -7.20
N TRP A 21 -0.60 10.79 -7.28
CA TRP A 21 -0.87 9.56 -8.01
C TRP A 21 -1.76 8.63 -7.18
N PRO A 22 -3.00 8.33 -7.63
CA PRO A 22 -3.84 7.36 -6.96
C PRO A 22 -3.19 5.98 -6.95
N VAL A 23 -3.48 5.21 -5.90
CA VAL A 23 -2.93 3.86 -5.73
C VAL A 23 -3.95 2.82 -6.20
N VAL A 24 -3.48 1.85 -6.97
CA VAL A 24 -4.23 0.65 -7.34
C VAL A 24 -3.53 -0.57 -6.75
N VAL A 25 -4.30 -1.48 -6.16
CA VAL A 25 -3.79 -2.74 -5.64
C VAL A 25 -4.43 -3.89 -6.39
N TRP A 26 -3.61 -4.73 -7.00
CA TRP A 26 -4.04 -6.01 -7.56
C TRP A 26 -3.94 -7.09 -6.49
N ARG A 27 -5.11 -7.47 -5.95
CA ARG A 27 -5.30 -8.52 -4.95
C ARG A 27 -5.50 -9.84 -5.66
N ARG A 28 -4.49 -10.70 -5.67
CA ARG A 28 -4.52 -11.90 -6.51
C ARG A 28 -5.48 -12.99 -6.04
N GLN A 29 -5.79 -13.03 -4.74
CA GLN A 29 -6.60 -14.08 -4.12
C GLN A 29 -8.02 -13.60 -3.76
N GLU A 30 -8.42 -12.41 -4.18
CA GLU A 30 -9.72 -11.82 -3.86
C GLU A 30 -10.43 -11.31 -5.12
N THR A 31 -11.76 -11.28 -5.08
CA THR A 31 -12.61 -10.66 -6.10
C THR A 31 -13.43 -9.52 -5.44
N PRO A 32 -13.42 -8.29 -5.97
CA PRO A 32 -12.73 -7.86 -7.19
C PRO A 32 -11.22 -7.77 -7.01
N ASP A 33 -10.52 -8.15 -8.07
CA ASP A 33 -9.06 -8.29 -8.10
C ASP A 33 -8.34 -6.94 -8.00
N PHE A 34 -9.02 -5.83 -8.25
CA PHE A 34 -8.46 -4.48 -8.18
C PHE A 34 -9.18 -3.62 -7.13
N VAL A 35 -8.40 -3.00 -6.26
CA VAL A 35 -8.85 -1.97 -5.31
C VAL A 35 -8.20 -0.65 -5.67
N HIS A 36 -9.00 0.42 -5.63
CA HIS A 36 -8.55 1.77 -5.92
C HIS A 36 -8.60 2.62 -4.66
N PHE A 37 -7.49 3.30 -4.36
CA PHE A 37 -7.36 4.26 -3.27
C PHE A 37 -7.17 5.66 -3.86
N ASP A 38 -8.15 6.52 -3.64
CA ASP A 38 -8.12 7.93 -4.05
C ASP A 38 -7.28 8.76 -3.06
N MET A 39 -5.98 8.44 -2.99
CA MET A 39 -4.98 9.14 -2.19
C MET A 39 -3.60 9.01 -2.82
N GLY A 40 -2.74 9.97 -2.53
CA GLY A 40 -1.37 10.02 -3.02
C GLY A 40 -0.50 8.84 -2.60
N MET A 41 0.57 8.59 -3.37
CA MET A 41 1.57 7.56 -3.06
C MET A 41 2.11 7.69 -1.63
N VAL A 42 2.45 8.90 -1.18
CA VAL A 42 3.12 9.08 0.12
C VAL A 42 2.13 8.87 1.26
N ASP A 43 0.93 9.44 1.15
CA ASP A 43 -0.14 9.23 2.13
C ASP A 43 -0.51 7.75 2.24
N PHE A 44 -0.63 7.04 1.12
CA PHE A 44 -0.90 5.61 1.10
C PHE A 44 0.18 4.79 1.84
N LEU A 45 1.46 5.00 1.54
CA LEU A 45 2.56 4.25 2.17
C LEU A 45 2.67 4.55 3.67
N HIS A 46 2.44 5.81 4.07
CA HIS A 46 2.41 6.19 5.48
C HIS A 46 1.28 5.47 6.22
N ARG A 47 0.06 5.47 5.67
CA ARG A 47 -1.09 4.77 6.27
C ARG A 47 -0.95 3.25 6.26
N LEU A 48 -0.37 2.69 5.20
CA LEU A 48 -0.07 1.26 5.11
C LEU A 48 0.85 0.80 6.25
N THR A 49 1.91 1.56 6.51
CA THR A 49 2.92 1.22 7.53
C THR A 49 2.45 1.48 8.97
N THR A 50 1.50 2.39 9.15
CA THR A 50 0.88 2.72 10.45
C THR A 50 -0.37 1.90 10.75
N GLY A 51 -0.95 1.24 9.73
CA GLY A 51 -2.19 0.48 9.83
C GLY A 51 -3.44 1.37 9.84
N ASP A 52 -3.36 2.57 9.26
CA ASP A 52 -4.41 3.59 9.25
C ASP A 52 -5.09 3.75 7.86
N LEU A 53 -5.15 2.67 7.07
CA LEU A 53 -5.97 2.63 5.85
C LEU A 53 -7.45 2.32 6.19
N PRO A 54 -8.40 2.79 5.36
CA PRO A 54 -9.83 2.53 5.58
C PRO A 54 -10.18 1.03 5.50
N GLU A 55 -9.40 0.24 4.77
CA GLU A 55 -9.54 -1.20 4.64
C GLU A 55 -8.17 -1.87 4.44
N ASN A 56 -8.09 -3.19 4.67
CA ASN A 56 -6.88 -3.95 4.37
C ASN A 56 -6.67 -3.98 2.84
N PRO A 57 -5.55 -3.43 2.32
CA PRO A 57 -5.32 -3.41 0.87
C PRO A 57 -4.87 -4.76 0.31
N ALA A 58 -4.38 -5.68 1.15
CA ALA A 58 -3.79 -6.94 0.73
C ALA A 58 -4.79 -8.10 0.85
N SER A 59 -4.60 -9.13 0.01
CA SER A 59 -5.35 -10.40 0.08
C SER A 59 -5.00 -11.27 1.29
N ASN A 60 -4.05 -10.82 2.12
CA ASN A 60 -3.63 -11.47 3.36
C ASN A 60 -3.74 -10.49 4.52
N ASP A 61 -4.49 -10.86 5.56
CA ASP A 61 -4.76 -10.06 6.75
C ASP A 61 -3.83 -10.38 7.92
N LEU A 62 -3.01 -11.43 7.83
CA LEU A 62 -2.16 -11.91 8.93
C LEU A 62 -1.24 -10.85 9.56
N VAL A 63 -0.89 -9.80 8.79
CA VAL A 63 -0.04 -8.71 9.23
C VAL A 63 -0.73 -7.35 9.26
N TRP A 64 -2.03 -7.29 8.91
CA TRP A 64 -2.79 -6.05 8.91
C TRP A 64 -2.99 -5.54 10.34
N GLY A 65 -2.78 -4.24 10.57
CA GLY A 65 -2.86 -3.62 11.90
C GLY A 65 -1.74 -4.01 12.87
N LEU A 66 -0.80 -4.88 12.48
CA LEU A 66 0.38 -5.17 13.28
C LEU A 66 1.38 -4.02 13.19
N ARG A 67 1.29 -3.10 14.15
CA ARG A 67 2.17 -1.94 14.24
C ARG A 67 3.58 -2.36 14.64
N LYS A 68 4.53 -2.19 13.72
CA LYS A 68 5.97 -2.19 14.01
C LYS A 68 6.49 -0.77 13.84
N PRO A 69 7.58 -0.37 14.52
CA PRO A 69 8.17 0.94 14.31
C PRO A 69 8.55 1.10 12.83
N TYR A 70 7.90 2.02 12.13
CA TYR A 70 8.33 2.43 10.80
C TYR A 70 9.60 3.26 10.94
N ILE A 71 10.72 2.75 10.41
CA ILE A 71 11.97 3.50 10.32
C ILE A 71 11.99 4.13 8.93
N GLY A 72 11.68 5.43 8.85
CA GLY A 72 11.81 6.18 7.60
C GLY A 72 13.26 6.20 7.13
N TRP A 73 13.50 5.93 5.85
CA TRP A 73 14.85 5.82 5.29
C TRP A 73 15.63 7.15 5.23
N ARG A 74 15.03 8.28 5.63
CA ARG A 74 15.80 9.50 5.88
C ARG A 74 16.60 9.33 7.16
N ALA A 75 17.66 8.53 7.10
CA ALA A 75 18.84 8.77 7.90
C ALA A 75 19.21 10.23 7.65
N THR A 76 19.05 11.06 8.67
CA THR A 76 19.56 12.41 8.65
C THR A 76 21.04 12.31 8.29
N LEU A 77 21.42 12.81 7.13
CA LEU A 77 22.81 13.18 6.87
C LEU A 77 23.09 14.38 7.78
N THR A 78 23.38 14.08 9.05
CA THR A 78 24.04 14.99 10.00
C THR A 78 25.52 14.67 10.02
#